data_AF-G0NNA8-F1
#
_entry.id   AF-G0NNA8-F1
#
_cell.length_a   1.000
_cell.length_b   1.000
_cell.length_c   1.000
_cell.angle_alpha   90.00
_cell.angle_beta   90.00
_cell.angle_gamma   90.00
#
_symmetry.space_group_name_H-M   'P 1'
#
loop_
_entity.id
_entity.type
_entity.pdbx_description
1 polymer ?
#
loop_
_entity_poly.entity_id
_entity_poly.type
_entity_poly.pdbx_seq_one_letter_code
_entity_poly.pdbx_strand_id
1 'polypeptide(L)'
;MEEEIQPEVPAIQNLCKSETNEQDSHSDIAVLSFEFGFQLRIADNLIDRYKYVPSFSHLVLSLKDHGECFLLELSSIRKQLIKKFELLDLKDCQKFIEENQWKKNEKKKSKQIKINVISLLEEILNPQSLSILESLAIQGEGVVFSQGWINQIHGTFPSLTLLDLSGCHLLPKEFNLLCETQKNLKSLFIGKTGVYDLSRIDALSKLEVLSLENLKFKSLASFQNALLLENLVFLDISSNRKKRATTAQLMLLLERVFYLLENELEEQNMSDLKNLSQSLSAVLKYYKHSTASYMLVLDCFMLMFSNDDILQSFGQNEIEEAVTAITIRIGATDWYQTKRLIRPPNYIYFWETPPTYQLFTTGVELLVNTKLLKNNENLRRTACIVLVKTIAGKCRSDDKSILLCSPFLLANKELLQSPENFTSEEIGNLKIIFYHTIKNAQANMIPMLLSFLTFLLSLDSTPFCYEFVILIKVIEWLYLPTTPEHSINQCHTVKNLLYGRMNHQMRVEILRSANYEWKQISKMRPAPNSYTQQAFLEVLLQIYKMQIDGEPIFKPYSHWELEEFITEIEILIGRYEEAHVRNGVFEYIHENAEDHIVKHWAGYIDAAIKDKTPVVNQTNRRRVFCRFLWK
;
A
#
# COMPACT_ATOMS: atom_id res chain seq x y z
N MET A 1 -26.44 1.55 64.37
CA MET A 1 -25.98 2.92 64.09
C MET A 1 -26.11 3.09 62.59
N GLU A 2 -27.34 3.26 62.09
CA GLU A 2 -28.09 4.54 62.02
C GLU A 2 -27.30 5.59 61.24
N GLU A 3 -27.83 6.35 60.28
CA GLU A 3 -29.04 6.32 59.45
C GLU A 3 -28.89 7.51 58.45
N GLU A 4 -29.94 7.81 57.68
CA GLU A 4 -30.17 8.91 56.71
C GLU A 4 -29.79 8.61 55.24
N ILE A 5 -30.69 8.15 54.33
CA ILE A 5 -32.04 8.58 53.83
C ILE A 5 -31.93 9.74 52.80
N GLN A 6 -31.86 9.43 51.49
CA GLN A 6 -32.93 9.46 50.43
C GLN A 6 -33.05 10.84 49.70
N PRO A 7 -33.66 10.99 48.48
CA PRO A 7 -34.67 10.11 47.87
C PRO A 7 -34.62 9.79 46.35
N GLU A 8 -35.31 8.67 46.06
CA GLU A 8 -36.22 8.28 44.96
C GLU A 8 -36.21 8.97 43.57
N VAL A 9 -36.29 8.16 42.50
CA VAL A 9 -37.52 7.85 41.71
C VAL A 9 -37.19 6.82 40.59
N PRO A 10 -38.04 5.80 40.33
CA PRO A 10 -37.74 4.69 39.39
C PRO A 10 -38.24 4.93 37.96
N ALA A 11 -37.46 4.47 36.96
CA ALA A 11 -37.85 4.48 35.56
C ALA A 11 -38.61 3.20 35.14
N ILE A 12 -39.72 3.45 34.47
CA ILE A 12 -40.74 2.55 33.98
C ILE A 12 -40.20 1.62 32.88
N GLN A 13 -40.44 0.31 33.03
CA GLN A 13 -40.35 -0.70 31.97
C GLN A 13 -41.74 -1.22 31.60
N ASN A 14 -41.93 -1.47 30.30
CA ASN A 14 -43.03 -2.15 29.60
C ASN A 14 -44.24 -1.30 29.18
N LEU A 15 -44.44 -1.20 27.86
CA LEU A 15 -45.67 -1.59 27.14
C LEU A 15 -45.59 -1.19 25.65
N CYS A 16 -45.17 -2.11 24.78
CA CYS A 16 -45.46 -2.06 23.34
C CYS A 16 -45.99 -3.42 22.89
N LYS A 17 -47.29 -3.66 23.06
CA LYS A 17 -48.10 -4.57 22.24
C LYS A 17 -49.57 -4.13 22.34
N SER A 18 -50.12 -3.62 21.25
CA SER A 18 -51.55 -3.70 20.99
C SER A 18 -51.77 -3.86 19.50
N GLU A 19 -52.19 -5.06 19.14
CA GLU A 19 -52.92 -5.39 17.92
C GLU A 19 -54.27 -4.66 17.93
N THR A 20 -54.73 -4.21 16.77
CA THR A 20 -56.17 -4.08 16.49
C THR A 20 -56.44 -4.48 15.04
N ASN A 21 -57.20 -5.56 14.88
CA ASN A 21 -58.04 -5.84 13.72
C ASN A 21 -59.13 -4.77 13.62
N GLU A 22 -59.50 -4.34 12.42
CA GLU A 22 -60.91 -4.19 12.03
C GLU A 22 -61.08 -4.03 10.51
N GLN A 23 -62.24 -4.50 10.04
CA GLN A 23 -62.66 -4.74 8.66
C GLN A 23 -63.24 -3.50 7.96
N ASP A 24 -63.17 -3.56 6.62
CA ASP A 24 -63.95 -2.89 5.56
C ASP A 24 -65.04 -1.86 5.93
N SER A 25 -64.89 -0.64 5.38
CA SER A 25 -65.96 0.03 4.64
C SER A 25 -65.40 1.01 3.60
N HIS A 26 -65.95 0.95 2.39
CA HIS A 26 -65.58 1.73 1.21
C HIS A 26 -65.86 3.23 1.38
N SER A 27 -64.83 4.06 1.20
CA SER A 27 -64.92 5.40 0.60
C SER A 27 -63.54 5.79 0.09
N ASP A 28 -63.43 6.12 -1.19
CA ASP A 28 -62.18 6.47 -1.87
C ASP A 28 -61.57 7.75 -1.27
N ILE A 29 -60.27 7.70 -0.94
CA ILE A 29 -59.51 8.80 -0.32
C ILE A 29 -58.13 8.87 -0.99
N ALA A 30 -57.71 10.07 -1.42
CA ALA A 30 -56.40 10.37 -2.01
C ALA A 30 -55.63 11.41 -1.16
N VAL A 31 -54.30 11.40 -1.25
CA VAL A 31 -53.36 11.98 -0.25
C VAL A 31 -52.52 13.12 -0.85
N LEU A 32 -52.41 14.27 -0.18
CA LEU A 32 -51.41 15.31 -0.48
C LEU A 32 -50.72 15.80 0.80
N SER A 33 -49.40 16.04 0.73
CA SER A 33 -48.55 16.43 1.86
C SER A 33 -48.17 17.92 1.84
N PHE A 34 -48.05 18.55 3.02
CA PHE A 34 -47.48 19.89 3.20
C PHE A 34 -46.47 19.96 4.34
N GLU A 35 -45.59 20.97 4.25
CA GLU A 35 -44.29 21.21 4.90
C GLU A 35 -44.24 21.28 6.45
N PHE A 36 -45.28 20.81 7.15
CA PHE A 36 -45.27 20.64 8.61
C PHE A 36 -45.82 19.27 9.04
N GLY A 37 -45.41 18.16 8.40
CA GLY A 37 -45.56 16.80 8.97
C GLY A 37 -46.95 16.38 9.51
N PHE A 38 -48.05 17.04 9.12
CA PHE A 38 -49.41 16.73 9.52
C PHE A 38 -50.23 16.32 8.29
N GLN A 39 -50.82 15.13 8.34
CA GLN A 39 -51.78 14.65 7.35
C GLN A 39 -53.12 15.34 7.56
N LEU A 40 -53.49 16.30 6.71
CA LEU A 40 -54.85 16.84 6.71
C LEU A 40 -55.70 16.11 5.66
N ARG A 41 -56.77 15.45 6.12
CA ARG A 41 -57.75 14.75 5.27
C ARG A 41 -58.88 15.72 4.91
N ILE A 42 -59.00 16.14 3.66
CA ILE A 42 -60.12 16.98 3.20
C ILE A 42 -61.01 16.12 2.29
N ALA A 43 -62.26 15.91 2.69
CA ALA A 43 -63.24 15.21 1.88
C ALA A 43 -63.71 16.09 0.71
N ASP A 44 -64.03 15.50 -0.45
CA ASP A 44 -64.45 16.22 -1.67
C ASP A 44 -65.63 17.18 -1.42
N ASN A 45 -66.51 16.83 -0.49
CA ASN A 45 -67.65 17.66 -0.08
C ASN A 45 -67.27 18.95 0.67
N LEU A 46 -66.02 19.12 1.12
CA LEU A 46 -65.51 20.34 1.77
C LEU A 46 -64.91 21.33 0.75
N ILE A 47 -64.33 20.84 -0.36
CA ILE A 47 -63.77 21.68 -1.42
C ILE A 47 -64.88 22.46 -2.14
N ASP A 48 -66.04 21.81 -2.38
CA ASP A 48 -67.20 22.48 -2.96
C ASP A 48 -67.86 23.48 -1.99
N ARG A 49 -67.67 23.31 -0.67
CA ARG A 49 -68.25 24.20 0.36
C ARG A 49 -67.40 25.42 0.67
N TYR A 50 -66.08 25.33 0.53
CA TYR A 50 -65.18 26.45 0.74
C TYR A 50 -64.57 26.86 -0.60
N LYS A 51 -65.02 28.00 -1.16
CA LYS A 51 -64.43 28.65 -2.35
C LYS A 51 -62.92 29.01 -2.21
N TYR A 52 -62.29 28.61 -1.13
CA TYR A 52 -60.89 28.87 -0.82
C TYR A 52 -60.05 27.68 -1.27
N VAL A 53 -59.41 27.81 -2.43
CA VAL A 53 -58.37 26.87 -2.85
C VAL A 53 -57.07 27.32 -2.17
N PRO A 54 -56.52 26.56 -1.21
CA PRO A 54 -55.25 26.94 -0.59
C PRO A 54 -54.16 27.04 -1.66
N SER A 55 -53.37 28.12 -1.60
CA SER A 55 -52.23 28.30 -2.48
C SER A 55 -51.02 27.58 -1.92
N PHE A 56 -50.32 26.82 -2.75
CA PHE A 56 -49.08 26.20 -2.37
C PHE A 56 -48.03 26.26 -3.48
N SER A 57 -46.77 26.36 -3.07
CA SER A 57 -45.62 26.44 -3.97
C SER A 57 -44.77 25.16 -4.04
N HIS A 58 -45.07 24.17 -3.20
CA HIS A 58 -44.39 22.88 -3.15
C HIS A 58 -45.43 21.76 -3.27
N LEU A 59 -45.21 20.83 -4.20
CA LEU A 59 -46.07 19.68 -4.42
C LEU A 59 -45.23 18.40 -4.50
N VAL A 60 -45.58 17.41 -3.68
CA VAL A 60 -45.04 16.05 -3.73
C VAL A 60 -46.14 15.12 -4.21
N LEU A 61 -45.87 14.36 -5.27
CA LEU A 61 -46.82 13.43 -5.87
C LEU A 61 -46.23 12.02 -5.90
N SER A 62 -46.87 11.08 -5.20
CA SER A 62 -46.58 9.64 -5.26
C SER A 62 -47.60 8.96 -6.17
N LEU A 63 -47.16 8.30 -7.25
CA LEU A 63 -48.10 7.61 -8.15
C LEU A 63 -48.52 6.21 -7.66
N LYS A 64 -47.91 5.72 -6.58
CA LYS A 64 -48.29 4.45 -5.97
C LYS A 64 -49.65 4.50 -5.28
N ASP A 65 -50.00 5.67 -4.76
CA ASP A 65 -51.16 5.86 -3.88
C ASP A 65 -52.40 6.38 -4.64
N HIS A 66 -52.24 6.81 -5.89
CA HIS A 66 -53.29 7.45 -6.69
C HIS A 66 -53.60 6.59 -7.93
N GLY A 67 -54.60 5.70 -7.81
CA GLY A 67 -55.16 4.95 -8.94
C GLY A 67 -55.88 5.84 -9.97
N GLU A 68 -56.94 5.33 -10.62
CA GLU A 68 -57.67 6.09 -11.66
C GLU A 68 -58.24 7.46 -11.19
N CYS A 69 -58.37 7.68 -9.88
CA CYS A 69 -58.84 8.94 -9.28
C CYS A 69 -57.88 10.13 -9.49
N PHE A 70 -56.64 9.90 -9.93
CA PHE A 70 -55.63 10.93 -10.17
C PHE A 70 -56.12 12.08 -11.08
N LEU A 71 -56.97 11.79 -12.08
CA LEU A 71 -57.39 12.78 -13.07
C LEU A 71 -58.33 13.86 -12.51
N LEU A 72 -59.06 13.57 -11.44
CA LEU A 72 -60.00 14.53 -10.85
C LEU A 72 -59.25 15.63 -10.08
N GLU A 73 -58.10 15.30 -9.50
CA GLU A 73 -57.29 16.20 -8.66
C GLU A 73 -56.44 17.19 -9.48
N LEU A 74 -56.11 16.86 -10.74
CA LEU A 74 -55.26 17.69 -11.60
C LEU A 74 -55.80 19.10 -11.84
N SER A 75 -57.12 19.26 -11.89
CA SER A 75 -57.74 20.56 -12.15
C SER A 75 -57.47 21.59 -11.03
N SER A 76 -57.34 21.11 -9.79
CA SER A 76 -57.00 21.94 -8.63
C SER A 76 -55.50 22.24 -8.56
N ILE A 77 -54.66 21.24 -8.89
CA ILE A 77 -53.20 21.39 -8.98
C ILE A 77 -52.82 22.42 -10.06
N ARG A 78 -53.48 22.39 -11.22
CA ARG A 78 -53.21 23.32 -12.32
C ARG A 78 -53.56 24.78 -12.03
N LYS A 79 -54.24 25.09 -10.93
CA LYS A 79 -54.46 26.48 -10.49
C LYS A 79 -53.32 27.04 -9.64
N GLN A 80 -52.37 26.19 -9.25
CA GLN A 80 -51.30 26.53 -8.31
C GLN A 80 -50.05 27.06 -9.02
N LEU A 81 -49.30 27.94 -8.36
CA LEU A 81 -47.99 28.42 -8.82
C LEU A 81 -46.89 27.62 -8.13
N ILE A 82 -46.55 26.48 -8.72
CA ILE A 82 -45.64 25.50 -8.12
C ILE A 82 -44.20 25.89 -8.47
N LYS A 83 -43.37 26.03 -7.44
CA LYS A 83 -41.92 26.31 -7.54
C LYS A 83 -41.07 25.08 -7.23
N LYS A 84 -41.59 24.16 -6.42
CA LYS A 84 -40.93 22.88 -6.08
C LYS A 84 -41.87 21.72 -6.40
N PHE A 85 -41.38 20.76 -7.17
CA PHE A 85 -42.18 19.59 -7.55
C PHE A 85 -41.36 18.31 -7.38
N GLU A 86 -41.94 17.33 -6.69
CA GLU A 86 -41.36 16.00 -6.50
C GLU A 86 -42.29 14.93 -7.05
N LEU A 87 -41.76 14.08 -7.92
CA LEU A 87 -42.49 13.00 -8.57
C LEU A 87 -41.91 11.65 -8.14
N LEU A 88 -42.67 10.92 -7.33
CA LEU A 88 -42.27 9.68 -6.68
C LEU A 88 -43.01 8.48 -7.27
N ASP A 89 -42.39 7.29 -7.17
CA ASP A 89 -42.99 5.99 -7.49
C ASP A 89 -43.57 5.86 -8.93
N LEU A 90 -42.82 6.32 -9.93
CA LEU A 90 -43.24 6.28 -11.34
C LEU A 90 -43.58 4.87 -11.89
N LYS A 91 -43.11 3.80 -11.24
CA LYS A 91 -43.30 2.40 -11.67
C LYS A 91 -44.77 1.97 -11.76
N ASP A 92 -45.66 2.63 -11.02
CA ASP A 92 -47.08 2.26 -10.91
C ASP A 92 -47.98 3.03 -11.90
N CYS A 93 -47.39 3.91 -12.72
CA CYS A 93 -48.12 4.82 -13.61
C CYS A 93 -48.56 4.15 -14.94
N GLN A 94 -49.63 3.34 -14.91
CA GLN A 94 -50.08 2.55 -16.08
C GLN A 94 -50.47 3.40 -17.30
N LYS A 95 -51.14 4.55 -17.09
CA LYS A 95 -51.68 5.40 -18.18
C LYS A 95 -50.61 5.96 -19.12
N PHE A 96 -49.38 6.11 -18.64
CA PHE A 96 -48.28 6.73 -19.39
C PHE A 96 -47.22 5.71 -19.83
N ILE A 97 -47.52 4.41 -19.66
CA ILE A 97 -46.69 3.34 -20.21
C ILE A 97 -46.94 3.29 -21.71
N GLU A 98 -45.89 3.48 -22.51
CA GLU A 98 -46.00 3.27 -23.95
C GLU A 98 -46.37 1.79 -24.22
N GLU A 99 -47.63 1.52 -24.61
CA GLU A 99 -48.25 0.18 -24.71
C GLU A 99 -47.55 -0.79 -25.70
N ASN A 100 -46.54 -0.33 -26.44
CA ASN A 100 -46.05 -0.97 -27.65
C ASN A 100 -45.22 -2.25 -27.46
N GLN A 101 -45.04 -2.81 -26.25
CA GLN A 101 -44.22 -4.03 -26.06
C GLN A 101 -44.76 -5.07 -25.07
N TRP A 102 -46.08 -5.19 -24.84
CA TRP A 102 -46.66 -6.31 -24.06
C TRP A 102 -46.72 -7.66 -24.81
N LYS A 103 -45.81 -7.94 -25.77
CA LYS A 103 -45.78 -9.27 -26.40
C LYS A 103 -45.19 -10.29 -25.42
N LYS A 104 -46.01 -11.28 -25.08
CA LYS A 104 -45.94 -12.29 -24.00
C LYS A 104 -44.76 -13.29 -24.02
N ASN A 105 -43.64 -13.00 -24.68
CA ASN A 105 -42.59 -13.99 -24.89
C ASN A 105 -41.45 -13.90 -23.86
N GLU A 106 -41.50 -14.87 -22.95
CA GLU A 106 -40.41 -15.66 -22.34
C GLU A 106 -39.20 -15.00 -21.64
N LYS A 107 -39.04 -15.42 -20.37
CA LYS A 107 -37.81 -15.56 -19.56
C LYS A 107 -37.16 -14.28 -18.99
N LYS A 108 -37.71 -13.85 -17.84
CA LYS A 108 -37.02 -13.35 -16.62
C LYS A 108 -35.85 -12.35 -16.80
N LYS A 109 -36.00 -11.34 -17.66
CA LYS A 109 -35.29 -10.07 -17.46
C LYS A 109 -36.32 -9.06 -16.95
N SER A 110 -36.01 -8.34 -15.88
CA SER A 110 -36.84 -7.26 -15.34
C SER A 110 -37.20 -6.30 -16.48
N LYS A 111 -38.45 -6.32 -16.90
CA LYS A 111 -38.95 -5.51 -18.01
C LYS A 111 -39.03 -4.06 -17.53
N GLN A 112 -38.22 -3.19 -18.12
CA GLN A 112 -38.25 -1.77 -17.80
C GLN A 112 -39.50 -1.11 -18.40
N ILE A 113 -40.15 -0.24 -17.62
CA ILE A 113 -41.34 0.51 -18.04
C ILE A 113 -40.88 1.78 -18.75
N LYS A 114 -41.41 2.06 -19.95
CA LYS A 114 -41.07 3.28 -20.69
C LYS A 114 -42.12 4.37 -20.45
N ILE A 115 -41.68 5.55 -19.99
CA ILE A 115 -42.56 6.69 -19.65
C ILE A 115 -42.10 7.96 -20.38
N ASN A 116 -43.04 8.70 -20.95
CA ASN A 116 -42.80 10.07 -21.42
C ASN A 116 -43.01 11.05 -20.26
N VAL A 117 -41.94 11.28 -19.48
CA VAL A 117 -41.99 12.11 -18.28
C VAL A 117 -42.36 13.57 -18.57
N ILE A 118 -42.04 14.09 -19.75
CA ILE A 118 -42.33 15.48 -20.10
C ILE A 118 -43.82 15.68 -20.29
N SER A 119 -44.48 14.81 -21.07
CA SER A 119 -45.92 14.89 -21.26
C SER A 119 -46.68 14.70 -19.93
N LEU A 120 -46.17 13.83 -19.05
CA LEU A 120 -46.71 13.68 -17.69
C LEU A 120 -46.59 15.00 -16.89
N LEU A 121 -45.42 15.63 -16.89
CA LEU A 121 -45.20 16.91 -16.19
C LEU A 121 -46.05 18.05 -16.76
N GLU A 122 -46.23 18.13 -18.08
CA GLU A 122 -47.09 19.12 -18.75
C GLU A 122 -48.59 18.89 -18.51
N GLU A 123 -49.00 17.64 -18.28
CA GLU A 123 -50.38 17.30 -17.87
C GLU A 123 -50.64 17.73 -16.41
N ILE A 124 -49.65 17.55 -15.53
CA ILE A 124 -49.76 17.88 -14.10
C ILE A 124 -49.66 19.38 -13.83
N LEU A 125 -48.64 20.03 -14.40
CA LEU A 125 -48.30 21.42 -14.12
C LEU A 125 -48.98 22.34 -15.14
N ASN A 126 -49.25 23.58 -14.73
CA ASN A 126 -49.70 24.62 -15.66
C ASN A 126 -48.48 25.34 -16.30
N PRO A 127 -48.66 26.05 -17.43
CA PRO A 127 -47.56 26.72 -18.11
C PRO A 127 -46.78 27.73 -17.27
N GLN A 128 -47.45 28.42 -16.33
CA GLN A 128 -46.79 29.38 -15.44
C GLN A 128 -45.85 28.65 -14.47
N SER A 129 -46.32 27.58 -13.84
CA SER A 129 -45.52 26.70 -12.97
C SER A 129 -44.31 26.12 -13.71
N LEU A 130 -44.46 25.64 -14.95
CA LEU A 130 -43.33 25.17 -15.77
C LEU A 130 -42.23 26.23 -15.90
N SER A 131 -42.61 27.48 -16.14
CA SER A 131 -41.65 28.59 -16.32
C SER A 131 -40.96 29.05 -15.04
N ILE A 132 -41.60 28.92 -13.88
CA ILE A 132 -41.07 29.39 -12.57
C ILE A 132 -40.55 28.25 -11.68
N LEU A 133 -40.58 26.99 -12.14
CA LEU A 133 -40.15 25.86 -11.35
C LEU A 133 -38.64 25.96 -11.06
N GLU A 134 -38.31 26.06 -9.77
CA GLU A 134 -36.94 26.21 -9.27
C GLU A 134 -36.34 24.86 -8.86
N SER A 135 -37.19 23.90 -8.44
CA SER A 135 -36.79 22.59 -7.91
C SER A 135 -37.64 21.46 -8.50
N LEU A 136 -36.98 20.46 -9.08
CA LEU A 136 -37.61 19.28 -9.67
C LEU A 136 -36.91 18.02 -9.16
N ALA A 137 -37.66 17.12 -8.52
CA ALA A 137 -37.20 15.78 -8.17
C ALA A 137 -38.01 14.72 -8.92
N ILE A 138 -37.34 13.76 -9.52
CA ILE A 138 -37.94 12.64 -10.25
C ILE A 138 -37.30 11.35 -9.75
N GLN A 139 -38.09 10.50 -9.09
CA GLN A 139 -37.64 9.18 -8.67
C GLN A 139 -38.01 8.14 -9.72
N GLY A 140 -37.05 7.84 -10.61
CA GLY A 140 -37.26 6.96 -11.76
C GLY A 140 -36.84 5.50 -11.58
N GLU A 141 -36.75 4.98 -10.36
CA GLU A 141 -36.25 3.61 -10.14
C GLU A 141 -37.13 2.58 -10.86
N GLY A 142 -36.52 1.81 -11.78
CA GLY A 142 -37.20 0.80 -12.58
C GLY A 142 -37.88 1.32 -13.86
N VAL A 143 -37.77 2.62 -14.14
CA VAL A 143 -38.36 3.27 -15.32
C VAL A 143 -37.26 3.69 -16.32
N VAL A 144 -37.61 3.68 -17.60
CA VAL A 144 -36.80 4.21 -18.70
C VAL A 144 -37.56 5.37 -19.33
N PHE A 145 -36.90 6.49 -19.52
CA PHE A 145 -37.51 7.65 -20.16
C PHE A 145 -37.36 7.62 -21.68
N SER A 146 -38.25 8.31 -22.37
CA SER A 146 -38.19 8.45 -23.83
C SER A 146 -36.94 9.24 -24.25
N GLN A 147 -36.38 8.88 -25.41
CA GLN A 147 -35.14 9.48 -25.90
C GLN A 147 -35.28 11.01 -26.03
N GLY A 148 -34.28 11.75 -25.53
CA GLY A 148 -34.25 13.20 -25.62
C GLY A 148 -35.00 13.94 -24.51
N TRP A 149 -35.53 13.23 -23.51
CA TRP A 149 -36.24 13.84 -22.38
C TRP A 149 -35.42 14.91 -21.65
N ILE A 150 -34.09 14.73 -21.50
CA ILE A 150 -33.20 15.75 -20.91
C ILE A 150 -33.22 17.07 -21.69
N ASN A 151 -33.21 17.00 -23.03
CA ASN A 151 -33.29 18.21 -23.86
C ASN A 151 -34.60 18.96 -23.64
N GLN A 152 -35.67 18.19 -23.47
CA GLN A 152 -37.00 18.73 -23.22
C GLN A 152 -37.10 19.34 -21.82
N ILE A 153 -36.53 18.72 -20.77
CA ILE A 153 -36.47 19.31 -19.42
C ILE A 153 -35.90 20.73 -19.48
N HIS A 154 -34.84 20.97 -20.25
CA HIS A 154 -34.27 22.31 -20.38
C HIS A 154 -35.22 23.32 -21.04
N GLY A 155 -35.87 22.94 -22.14
CA GLY A 155 -36.85 23.80 -22.80
C GLY A 155 -38.08 24.08 -21.94
N THR A 156 -38.48 23.10 -21.12
CA THR A 156 -39.70 23.17 -20.29
C THR A 156 -39.48 23.90 -18.96
N PHE A 157 -38.30 23.77 -18.34
CA PHE A 157 -37.99 24.30 -17.00
C PHE A 157 -36.77 25.24 -17.02
N PRO A 158 -36.89 26.45 -17.57
CA PRO A 158 -35.76 27.36 -17.75
C PRO A 158 -35.21 27.95 -16.42
N SER A 159 -36.02 27.96 -15.36
CA SER A 159 -35.68 28.53 -14.04
C SER A 159 -35.08 27.53 -13.06
N LEU A 160 -34.78 26.31 -13.52
CA LEU A 160 -34.39 25.22 -12.63
C LEU A 160 -33.02 25.46 -11.98
N THR A 161 -32.98 25.32 -10.65
CA THR A 161 -31.75 25.45 -9.84
C THR A 161 -31.42 24.17 -9.07
N LEU A 162 -32.43 23.35 -8.75
CA LEU A 162 -32.28 22.03 -8.15
C LEU A 162 -32.90 20.97 -9.06
N LEU A 163 -32.10 19.96 -9.39
CA LEU A 163 -32.56 18.79 -10.14
C LEU A 163 -32.13 17.50 -9.46
N ASP A 164 -33.10 16.71 -9.01
CA ASP A 164 -32.88 15.36 -8.48
C ASP A 164 -33.41 14.32 -9.47
N LEU A 165 -32.50 13.50 -9.97
CA LEU A 165 -32.74 12.38 -10.89
C LEU A 165 -32.32 11.05 -10.25
N SER A 166 -32.29 10.97 -8.93
CA SER A 166 -31.83 9.78 -8.22
C SER A 166 -32.68 8.56 -8.59
N GLY A 167 -32.00 7.49 -9.00
CA GLY A 167 -32.63 6.26 -9.48
C GLY A 167 -33.11 6.30 -10.93
N CYS A 168 -33.05 7.44 -11.63
CA CYS A 168 -33.37 7.53 -13.05
C CYS A 168 -32.23 6.96 -13.92
N HIS A 169 -32.52 6.08 -14.88
CA HIS A 169 -31.47 5.64 -15.78
C HIS A 169 -31.02 6.79 -16.72
N LEU A 170 -29.75 7.20 -16.60
CA LEU A 170 -29.14 8.23 -17.46
C LEU A 170 -28.06 7.62 -18.34
N LEU A 171 -28.19 7.80 -19.66
CA LEU A 171 -27.12 7.48 -20.61
C LEU A 171 -26.02 8.55 -20.55
N PRO A 172 -24.75 8.22 -20.87
CA PRO A 172 -23.67 9.20 -20.89
C PRO A 172 -23.95 10.42 -21.78
N LYS A 173 -24.60 10.21 -22.95
CA LYS A 173 -24.99 11.31 -23.84
C LYS A 173 -26.05 12.23 -23.21
N GLU A 174 -26.96 11.67 -22.44
CA GLU A 174 -28.01 12.43 -21.75
C GLU A 174 -27.43 13.24 -20.59
N PHE A 175 -26.50 12.64 -19.82
CA PHE A 175 -25.78 13.36 -18.78
C PHE A 175 -24.95 14.53 -19.34
N ASN A 176 -24.23 14.32 -20.45
CA ASN A 176 -23.48 15.39 -21.10
C ASN A 176 -24.40 16.53 -21.56
N LEU A 177 -25.54 16.18 -22.17
CA LEU A 177 -26.52 17.17 -22.60
C LEU A 177 -27.11 17.94 -21.41
N LEU A 178 -27.38 17.27 -20.28
CA LEU A 178 -27.81 17.91 -19.04
C LEU A 178 -26.78 18.95 -18.59
N CYS A 179 -25.50 18.59 -18.56
CA CYS A 179 -24.42 19.51 -18.16
C CYS A 179 -24.27 20.69 -19.13
N GLU A 180 -24.50 20.47 -20.43
CA GLU A 180 -24.40 21.50 -21.48
C GLU A 180 -25.59 22.48 -21.45
N THR A 181 -26.78 22.00 -21.12
CA THR A 181 -28.01 22.79 -21.20
C THR A 181 -28.36 23.48 -19.88
N GLN A 182 -28.15 22.82 -18.73
CA GLN A 182 -28.64 23.30 -17.43
C GLN A 182 -27.61 24.12 -16.63
N LYS A 183 -27.10 25.20 -17.23
CA LYS A 183 -26.02 26.04 -16.65
C LYS A 183 -26.35 26.75 -15.33
N ASN A 184 -27.63 26.82 -14.96
CA ASN A 184 -28.09 27.51 -13.76
C ASN A 184 -28.26 26.59 -12.54
N LEU A 185 -27.99 25.28 -12.67
CA LEU A 185 -28.09 24.35 -11.55
C LEU A 185 -27.08 24.68 -10.44
N LYS A 186 -27.61 24.77 -9.22
CA LYS A 186 -26.89 24.84 -7.95
C LYS A 186 -26.84 23.49 -7.25
N SER A 187 -27.87 22.65 -7.45
CA SER A 187 -27.96 21.35 -6.79
C SER A 187 -28.31 20.26 -7.80
N LEU A 188 -27.50 19.21 -7.85
CA LEU A 188 -27.68 18.07 -8.75
C LEU A 188 -27.55 16.75 -7.99
N PHE A 189 -28.58 15.92 -8.06
CA PHE A 189 -28.58 14.59 -7.47
C PHE A 189 -28.76 13.56 -8.58
N ILE A 190 -27.73 12.74 -8.81
CA ILE A 190 -27.71 11.72 -9.87
C ILE A 190 -27.36 10.34 -9.31
N GLY A 191 -27.67 10.11 -8.04
CA GLY A 191 -27.42 8.83 -7.38
C GLY A 191 -28.14 7.68 -8.07
N LYS A 192 -27.53 6.49 -8.13
CA LYS A 192 -28.12 5.26 -8.72
C LYS A 192 -28.54 5.38 -10.20
N THR A 193 -28.12 6.43 -10.92
CA THR A 193 -28.52 6.66 -12.32
C THR A 193 -27.80 5.77 -13.34
N GLY A 194 -26.65 5.23 -12.94
CA GLY A 194 -25.76 4.46 -13.82
C GLY A 194 -24.74 5.32 -14.56
N VAL A 195 -24.71 6.64 -14.33
CA VAL A 195 -23.62 7.50 -14.81
C VAL A 195 -22.29 7.00 -14.26
N TYR A 196 -21.31 6.88 -15.15
CA TYR A 196 -19.97 6.37 -14.84
C TYR A 196 -18.85 7.29 -15.36
N ASP A 197 -19.21 8.42 -15.98
CA ASP A 197 -18.30 9.41 -16.56
C ASP A 197 -18.86 10.82 -16.35
N LEU A 198 -18.10 11.66 -15.66
CA LEU A 198 -18.40 13.05 -15.31
C LEU A 198 -17.58 14.06 -16.11
N SER A 199 -16.97 13.68 -17.24
CA SER A 199 -16.11 14.54 -18.07
C SER A 199 -16.74 15.83 -18.63
N ARG A 200 -18.03 16.10 -18.34
CA ARG A 200 -18.71 17.34 -18.71
C ARG A 200 -19.29 18.11 -17.52
N ILE A 201 -19.11 17.62 -16.29
CA ILE A 201 -19.75 18.21 -15.12
C ILE A 201 -19.20 19.60 -14.78
N ASP A 202 -17.94 19.88 -15.14
CA ASP A 202 -17.27 21.19 -15.04
C ASP A 202 -18.03 22.31 -15.76
N ALA A 203 -18.87 21.94 -16.73
CA ALA A 203 -19.70 22.88 -17.44
C ALA A 203 -20.85 23.44 -16.57
N LEU A 204 -21.08 22.91 -15.37
CA LEU A 204 -22.02 23.40 -14.35
C LEU A 204 -21.30 24.27 -13.31
N SER A 205 -20.73 25.40 -13.73
CA SER A 205 -19.87 26.22 -12.88
C SER A 205 -20.54 26.81 -11.63
N LYS A 206 -21.87 26.84 -11.56
CA LYS A 206 -22.65 27.31 -10.39
C LYS A 206 -23.03 26.20 -9.40
N LEU A 207 -22.57 24.97 -9.63
CA LEU A 207 -22.97 23.83 -8.82
C LEU A 207 -22.36 23.91 -7.41
N GLU A 208 -23.22 23.94 -6.40
CA GLU A 208 -22.91 24.02 -4.97
C GLU A 208 -23.09 22.66 -4.27
N VAL A 209 -24.05 21.85 -4.72
CA VAL A 209 -24.40 20.55 -4.12
C VAL A 209 -24.41 19.46 -5.20
N LEU A 210 -23.64 18.39 -5.00
CA LEU A 210 -23.58 17.25 -5.90
C LEU A 210 -23.73 15.93 -5.13
N SER A 211 -24.74 15.13 -5.47
CA SER A 211 -24.86 13.75 -4.97
C SER A 211 -24.64 12.73 -6.09
N LEU A 212 -23.70 11.83 -5.82
CA LEU A 212 -23.24 10.72 -6.66
C LEU A 212 -23.49 9.38 -5.96
N GLU A 213 -24.51 9.33 -5.08
CA GLU A 213 -24.83 8.16 -4.25
C GLU A 213 -24.88 6.87 -5.09
N ASN A 214 -24.12 5.85 -4.70
CA ASN A 214 -24.05 4.56 -5.39
C ASN A 214 -23.68 4.58 -6.89
N LEU A 215 -23.04 5.63 -7.38
CA LEU A 215 -22.41 5.61 -8.70
C LEU A 215 -21.11 4.79 -8.69
N LYS A 216 -20.67 4.39 -9.88
CA LYS A 216 -19.47 3.57 -10.07
C LYS A 216 -18.58 4.17 -11.14
N PHE A 217 -17.43 4.67 -10.73
CA PHE A 217 -16.41 5.20 -11.65
C PHE A 217 -15.35 4.14 -11.91
N LYS A 218 -14.92 4.01 -13.16
CA LYS A 218 -13.88 3.04 -13.56
C LYS A 218 -12.46 3.60 -13.43
N SER A 219 -12.31 4.92 -13.52
CA SER A 219 -11.03 5.62 -13.48
C SER A 219 -11.19 7.03 -12.91
N LEU A 220 -10.06 7.62 -12.53
CA LEU A 220 -9.96 9.03 -12.12
C LEU A 220 -10.47 9.98 -13.20
N ALA A 221 -10.05 9.77 -14.45
CA ALA A 221 -10.42 10.64 -15.57
C ALA A 221 -11.94 10.80 -15.74
N SER A 222 -12.71 9.75 -15.38
CA SER A 222 -14.17 9.76 -15.42
C SER A 222 -14.83 10.54 -14.26
N PHE A 223 -14.06 11.10 -13.33
CA PHE A 223 -14.58 11.87 -12.20
C PHE A 223 -13.89 13.22 -12.02
N GLN A 224 -12.63 13.35 -12.47
CA GLN A 224 -11.75 14.49 -12.19
C GLN A 224 -12.42 15.86 -12.38
N ASN A 225 -13.31 16.01 -13.37
CA ASN A 225 -14.01 17.28 -13.63
C ASN A 225 -14.95 17.70 -12.49
N ALA A 226 -15.44 16.77 -11.66
CA ALA A 226 -16.21 17.12 -10.46
C ALA A 226 -15.35 17.80 -9.39
N LEU A 227 -14.03 17.58 -9.41
CA LEU A 227 -13.08 18.25 -8.52
C LEU A 227 -12.75 19.68 -8.99
N LEU A 228 -13.05 20.01 -10.25
CA LEU A 228 -12.84 21.34 -10.83
C LEU A 228 -14.00 22.32 -10.56
N LEU A 229 -15.03 21.88 -9.82
CA LEU A 229 -16.18 22.70 -9.50
C LEU A 229 -15.85 23.66 -8.35
N GLU A 230 -15.46 24.89 -8.68
CA GLU A 230 -15.02 25.92 -7.73
C GLU A 230 -16.07 26.28 -6.67
N ASN A 231 -17.36 26.19 -7.00
CA ASN A 231 -18.46 26.55 -6.09
C ASN A 231 -18.98 25.35 -5.28
N LEU A 232 -18.40 24.15 -5.43
CA LEU A 232 -18.94 22.94 -4.81
C LEU A 232 -18.70 22.93 -3.29
N VAL A 233 -19.78 23.08 -2.52
CA VAL A 233 -19.79 23.09 -1.05
C VAL A 233 -20.10 21.70 -0.48
N PHE A 234 -20.93 20.91 -1.16
CA PHE A 234 -21.33 19.57 -0.69
C PHE A 234 -21.17 18.52 -1.78
N LEU A 235 -20.48 17.43 -1.44
CA LEU A 235 -20.25 16.29 -2.32
C LEU A 235 -20.58 14.98 -1.60
N ASP A 236 -21.66 14.33 -2.00
CA ASP A 236 -22.04 13.00 -1.51
C ASP A 236 -21.58 11.92 -2.49
N ILE A 237 -20.65 11.09 -2.07
CA ILE A 237 -20.18 9.91 -2.82
C ILE A 237 -20.45 8.59 -2.07
N SER A 238 -21.40 8.62 -1.13
CA SER A 238 -21.71 7.46 -0.32
C SER A 238 -22.15 6.26 -1.16
N SER A 239 -21.87 5.06 -0.66
CA SER A 239 -22.40 3.82 -1.25
C SER A 239 -23.01 2.95 -0.17
N ASN A 240 -24.32 2.76 -0.26
CA ASN A 240 -25.11 1.90 0.62
C ASN A 240 -24.98 0.41 0.25
N ARG A 241 -24.14 0.06 -0.74
CA ARG A 241 -23.84 -1.33 -1.05
C ARG A 241 -22.81 -1.85 -0.05
N LYS A 242 -23.23 -2.76 0.83
CA LYS A 242 -22.42 -3.52 1.81
C LYS A 242 -21.19 -4.26 1.22
N LYS A 243 -20.95 -4.18 -0.09
CA LYS A 243 -19.85 -4.83 -0.81
C LYS A 243 -19.12 -3.79 -1.65
N ARG A 244 -18.07 -3.23 -1.05
CA ARG A 244 -17.06 -2.34 -1.66
C ARG A 244 -17.61 -0.94 -1.98
N ALA A 245 -17.34 0.04 -1.11
CA ALA A 245 -17.05 1.38 -1.58
C ALA A 245 -16.08 1.24 -2.77
N THR A 246 -16.44 1.80 -3.92
CA THR A 246 -15.62 1.57 -5.11
C THR A 246 -14.27 2.20 -4.85
N THR A 247 -13.19 1.44 -5.02
CA THR A 247 -11.81 1.92 -4.83
C THR A 247 -11.55 3.26 -5.52
N ALA A 248 -12.26 3.54 -6.63
CA ALA A 248 -12.26 4.82 -7.31
C ALA A 248 -12.72 5.99 -6.42
N GLN A 249 -13.86 5.89 -5.73
CA GLN A 249 -14.37 6.97 -4.84
C GLN A 249 -13.39 7.32 -3.73
N LEU A 250 -12.76 6.32 -3.11
CA LEU A 250 -11.74 6.57 -2.11
C LEU A 250 -10.48 7.16 -2.74
N MET A 251 -10.01 6.62 -3.86
CA MET A 251 -8.83 7.15 -4.55
C MET A 251 -9.00 8.63 -4.90
N LEU A 252 -10.20 9.02 -5.34
CA LEU A 252 -10.56 10.40 -5.65
C LEU A 252 -10.54 11.32 -4.42
N LEU A 253 -11.11 10.87 -3.31
CA LEU A 253 -11.02 11.61 -2.06
C LEU A 253 -9.56 11.75 -1.61
N LEU A 254 -8.78 10.68 -1.71
CA LEU A 254 -7.37 10.67 -1.32
C LEU A 254 -6.52 11.59 -2.21
N GLU A 255 -6.80 11.68 -3.51
CA GLU A 255 -6.11 12.61 -4.40
C GLU A 255 -6.47 14.07 -4.10
N ARG A 256 -7.74 14.38 -3.78
CA ARG A 256 -8.11 15.73 -3.34
C ARG A 256 -7.45 16.08 -2.01
N VAL A 257 -7.46 15.14 -1.05
CA VAL A 257 -6.75 15.29 0.21
C VAL A 257 -5.27 15.54 -0.04
N PHE A 258 -4.64 14.73 -0.89
CA PHE A 258 -3.24 14.90 -1.25
C PHE A 258 -2.97 16.29 -1.85
N TYR A 259 -3.79 16.74 -2.80
CA TYR A 259 -3.69 18.06 -3.40
C TYR A 259 -3.81 19.19 -2.36
N LEU A 260 -4.77 19.11 -1.44
CA LEU A 260 -4.93 20.08 -0.36
C LEU A 260 -3.72 20.07 0.59
N LEU A 261 -3.21 18.88 0.94
CA LEU A 261 -2.00 18.75 1.75
C LEU A 261 -0.73 19.20 1.00
N GLU A 262 -0.71 19.21 -0.33
CA GLU A 262 0.45 19.65 -1.09
C GLU A 262 0.49 21.18 -1.23
N ASN A 263 -0.68 21.82 -1.38
CA ASN A 263 -0.79 23.24 -1.69
C ASN A 263 -1.14 24.13 -0.47
N GLU A 264 -1.87 23.59 0.51
CA GLU A 264 -2.51 24.37 1.58
C GLU A 264 -2.20 23.80 2.97
N LEU A 265 -1.13 22.99 3.12
CA LEU A 265 -0.82 22.27 4.37
C LEU A 265 -0.72 23.18 5.59
N GLU A 266 -0.05 24.32 5.42
CA GLU A 266 0.21 25.30 6.50
C GLU A 266 -1.05 26.08 6.90
N GLU A 267 -2.07 26.10 6.04
CA GLU A 267 -3.34 26.79 6.28
C GLU A 267 -4.38 25.87 6.94
N GLN A 268 -4.14 24.55 6.98
CA GLN A 268 -5.09 23.59 7.54
C GLN A 268 -5.20 23.69 9.07
N ASN A 269 -6.42 23.55 9.57
CA ASN A 269 -6.66 23.46 11.01
C ASN A 269 -6.05 22.16 11.57
N MET A 270 -5.35 22.27 12.70
CA MET A 270 -4.68 21.12 13.29
C MET A 270 -5.63 19.99 13.73
N SER A 271 -6.84 20.34 14.17
CA SER A 271 -7.86 19.34 14.50
C SER A 271 -8.27 18.53 13.27
N ASP A 272 -8.33 19.17 12.10
CA ASP A 272 -8.71 18.51 10.85
C ASP A 272 -7.60 17.58 10.36
N LEU A 273 -6.33 18.00 10.47
CA LEU A 273 -5.18 17.14 10.17
C LEU A 273 -5.12 15.89 11.05
N LYS A 274 -5.47 16.01 12.34
CA LYS A 274 -5.56 14.85 13.26
C LYS A 274 -6.67 13.89 12.86
N ASN A 275 -7.86 14.41 12.62
CA ASN A 275 -9.01 13.60 12.16
C ASN A 275 -8.71 12.92 10.81
N LEU A 276 -8.04 13.63 9.92
CA LEU A 276 -7.59 13.11 8.63
C LEU A 276 -6.59 11.96 8.83
N SER A 277 -5.56 12.15 9.67
CA SER A 277 -4.55 11.12 9.96
C SER A 277 -5.18 9.83 10.53
N GLN A 278 -6.17 9.94 11.41
CA GLN A 278 -6.94 8.79 11.91
C GLN A 278 -7.72 8.10 10.78
N SER A 279 -8.37 8.87 9.92
CA SER A 279 -9.10 8.35 8.76
C SER A 279 -8.18 7.62 7.78
N LEU A 280 -7.02 8.22 7.47
CA LEU A 280 -5.96 7.62 6.66
C LEU A 280 -5.40 6.33 7.30
N SER A 281 -5.24 6.32 8.62
CA SER A 281 -4.81 5.13 9.38
C SER A 281 -5.82 4.00 9.26
N ALA A 282 -7.12 4.32 9.36
CA ALA A 282 -8.19 3.35 9.16
C ALA A 282 -8.17 2.76 7.74
N VAL A 283 -7.92 3.59 6.71
CA VAL A 283 -7.77 3.17 5.31
C VAL A 283 -6.68 2.12 5.15
N LEU A 284 -5.49 2.32 5.76
CA LEU A 284 -4.40 1.34 5.70
C LEU A 284 -4.70 0.05 6.46
N LYS A 285 -5.38 0.12 7.61
CA LYS A 285 -5.61 -1.03 8.52
C LYS A 285 -6.71 -1.97 8.05
N TYR A 286 -7.88 -1.43 7.74
CA TYR A 286 -9.12 -2.23 7.74
C TYR A 286 -9.65 -2.55 6.36
N TYR A 287 -9.27 -1.77 5.36
CA TYR A 287 -9.92 -1.86 4.06
C TYR A 287 -9.03 -2.51 3.01
N LYS A 288 -9.60 -3.43 2.25
CA LYS A 288 -8.95 -4.01 1.07
C LYS A 288 -9.11 -3.06 -0.13
N HIS A 289 -8.16 -2.15 -0.32
CA HIS A 289 -8.11 -1.22 -1.45
C HIS A 289 -7.07 -1.60 -2.51
N SER A 290 -7.04 -0.83 -3.61
CA SER A 290 -5.94 -0.93 -4.56
C SER A 290 -4.65 -0.43 -3.93
N THR A 291 -3.52 -0.90 -4.46
CA THR A 291 -2.21 -0.39 -4.07
C THR A 291 -2.08 1.11 -4.29
N ALA A 292 -2.72 1.66 -5.33
CA ALA A 292 -2.73 3.10 -5.61
C ALA A 292 -3.38 3.91 -4.48
N SER A 293 -4.48 3.44 -3.90
CA SER A 293 -5.11 4.13 -2.76
C SER A 293 -4.17 4.16 -1.55
N TYR A 294 -3.51 3.04 -1.24
CA TYR A 294 -2.56 3.04 -0.14
C TYR A 294 -1.33 3.92 -0.40
N MET A 295 -0.87 4.02 -1.66
CA MET A 295 0.24 4.91 -2.02
C MET A 295 -0.12 6.35 -1.68
N LEU A 296 -1.27 6.82 -2.15
CA LEU A 296 -1.77 8.16 -1.84
C LEU A 296 -1.88 8.41 -0.34
N VAL A 297 -2.33 7.41 0.43
CA VAL A 297 -2.36 7.52 1.90
C VAL A 297 -0.95 7.70 2.48
N LEU A 298 0.03 6.93 2.02
CA LEU A 298 1.42 7.10 2.47
C LEU A 298 2.00 8.44 2.03
N ASP A 299 1.67 8.92 0.83
CA ASP A 299 2.11 10.22 0.33
C ASP A 299 1.50 11.36 1.17
N CYS A 300 0.22 11.25 1.57
CA CYS A 300 -0.41 12.17 2.52
C CYS A 300 0.31 12.16 3.87
N PHE A 301 0.65 10.98 4.39
CA PHE A 301 1.43 10.88 5.63
C PHE A 301 2.83 11.47 5.49
N MET A 302 3.49 11.28 4.34
CA MET A 302 4.79 11.89 4.06
C MET A 302 4.70 13.41 4.11
N LEU A 303 3.70 14.02 3.47
CA LEU A 303 3.49 15.47 3.52
C LEU A 303 3.27 15.96 4.96
N MET A 304 2.34 15.34 5.69
CA MET A 304 2.01 15.76 7.06
C MET A 304 3.19 15.60 8.03
N PHE A 305 3.93 14.48 7.96
CA PHE A 305 4.94 14.13 8.96
C PHE A 305 6.37 14.53 8.59
N SER A 306 6.59 15.05 7.38
CA SER A 306 7.83 15.73 7.03
C SER A 306 7.91 17.16 7.58
N ASN A 307 6.77 17.76 7.92
CA ASN A 307 6.72 19.05 8.60
C ASN A 307 6.85 18.86 10.12
N ASP A 308 7.93 19.40 10.70
CA ASP A 308 8.26 19.25 12.12
C ASP A 308 7.25 19.89 13.07
N ASP A 309 6.65 21.02 12.68
CA ASP A 309 5.69 21.75 13.51
C ASP A 309 4.36 21.02 13.56
N ILE A 310 3.93 20.50 12.39
CA ILE A 310 2.75 19.64 12.29
C ILE A 310 2.97 18.40 13.12
N LEU A 311 4.06 17.65 12.91
CA LEU A 311 4.34 16.43 13.65
C LEU A 311 4.38 16.63 15.18
N GLN A 312 4.98 17.72 15.66
CA GLN A 312 5.04 18.03 17.10
C GLN A 312 3.68 18.30 17.74
N SER A 313 2.68 18.68 16.94
CA SER A 313 1.33 18.93 17.42
C SER A 313 0.49 17.65 17.57
N PHE A 314 0.92 16.53 16.97
CA PHE A 314 0.25 15.24 17.12
C PHE A 314 0.53 14.64 18.50
N GLY A 315 -0.52 14.10 19.13
CA GLY A 315 -0.36 13.35 20.36
C GLY A 315 0.30 11.99 20.12
N GLN A 316 0.80 11.38 21.19
CA GLN A 316 1.48 10.10 21.13
C GLN A 316 0.57 8.98 20.59
N ASN A 317 -0.73 9.01 20.92
CA ASN A 317 -1.70 8.03 20.47
C ASN A 317 -1.92 8.11 18.95
N GLU A 318 -2.02 9.32 18.40
CA GLU A 318 -2.22 9.53 16.96
C GLU A 318 -0.98 9.08 16.15
N ILE A 319 0.23 9.36 16.67
CA ILE A 319 1.49 8.89 16.06
C ILE A 319 1.57 7.36 16.10
N GLU A 320 1.27 6.74 17.25
CA GLU A 320 1.25 5.29 17.40
C GLU A 320 0.22 4.64 16.47
N GLU A 321 -0.94 5.28 16.30
CA GLU A 321 -1.98 4.79 15.40
C GLU A 321 -1.51 4.77 13.94
N ALA A 322 -0.90 5.86 13.47
CA ALA A 322 -0.37 6.00 12.12
C ALA A 322 0.79 5.01 11.87
N VAL A 323 1.77 4.95 12.78
CA VAL A 323 2.90 4.00 12.67
C VAL A 323 2.40 2.56 12.66
N THR A 324 1.43 2.21 13.49
CA THR A 324 0.80 0.88 13.48
C THR A 324 0.11 0.61 12.15
N ALA A 325 -0.60 1.59 11.59
CA ALA A 325 -1.26 1.46 10.29
C ALA A 325 -0.26 1.22 9.14
N ILE A 326 0.82 2.01 9.11
CA ILE A 326 1.91 1.91 8.13
C ILE A 326 2.59 0.55 8.26
N THR A 327 2.94 0.14 9.47
CA THR A 327 3.63 -1.15 9.73
C THR A 327 2.77 -2.36 9.36
N ILE A 328 1.48 -2.36 9.70
CA ILE A 328 0.53 -3.38 9.24
C ILE A 328 0.53 -3.46 7.72
N ARG A 329 0.47 -2.32 7.03
CA ARG A 329 0.41 -2.31 5.57
C ARG A 329 1.71 -2.79 4.96
N ILE A 330 2.87 -2.22 5.30
CA ILE A 330 4.20 -2.66 4.77
C ILE A 330 4.46 -4.15 5.07
N GLY A 331 4.02 -4.63 6.24
CA GLY A 331 4.19 -5.99 6.73
C GLY A 331 3.18 -7.02 6.24
N ALA A 332 2.14 -6.60 5.53
CA ALA A 332 1.20 -7.54 4.91
C ALA A 332 1.97 -8.53 4.03
N THR A 333 1.55 -9.79 3.89
CA THR A 333 2.25 -10.79 3.06
C THR A 333 1.60 -10.95 1.69
N ASP A 334 0.47 -10.26 1.45
CA ASP A 334 -0.40 -10.40 0.29
C ASP A 334 0.14 -9.72 -0.98
N TRP A 335 1.20 -8.93 -0.88
CA TRP A 335 1.84 -8.20 -1.98
C TRP A 335 2.24 -9.02 -3.21
N TYR A 336 2.55 -10.30 -3.01
CA TYR A 336 3.22 -11.11 -4.02
C TYR A 336 2.34 -12.20 -4.63
N GLN A 337 1.16 -12.46 -4.05
CA GLN A 337 0.24 -13.46 -4.58
C GLN A 337 -0.34 -13.05 -5.95
N THR A 338 -0.33 -11.77 -6.29
CA THR A 338 -0.79 -11.23 -7.59
C THR A 338 0.08 -11.64 -8.78
N LYS A 339 1.35 -12.07 -8.60
CA LYS A 339 2.22 -12.48 -9.71
C LYS A 339 1.95 -13.88 -10.28
N ARG A 340 1.04 -14.67 -9.69
CA ARG A 340 0.73 -16.03 -10.20
C ARG A 340 -0.41 -16.10 -11.23
N LEU A 341 -1.10 -14.99 -11.51
CA LEU A 341 -2.15 -14.98 -12.53
C LEU A 341 -1.58 -14.64 -13.92
N ILE A 342 -1.38 -15.71 -14.70
CA ILE A 342 -1.40 -15.77 -16.18
C ILE A 342 -0.29 -14.96 -16.88
N ARG A 343 0.80 -15.64 -17.26
CA ARG A 343 1.73 -15.18 -18.29
C ARG A 343 1.16 -15.51 -19.68
N PRO A 344 0.68 -14.55 -20.47
CA PRO A 344 0.59 -14.75 -21.91
C PRO A 344 2.02 -14.78 -22.51
N PRO A 345 2.36 -15.75 -23.38
CA PRO A 345 3.75 -16.05 -23.75
C PRO A 345 4.48 -14.98 -24.58
N ASN A 346 3.84 -13.91 -25.08
CA ASN A 346 4.39 -13.12 -26.19
C ASN A 346 4.44 -11.59 -26.01
N TYR A 347 4.49 -11.03 -24.79
CA TYR A 347 4.68 -9.58 -24.61
C TYR A 347 6.05 -9.24 -24.02
N ILE A 348 6.77 -8.34 -24.71
CA ILE A 348 7.97 -7.65 -24.21
C ILE A 348 7.49 -6.66 -23.15
N TYR A 349 7.82 -6.91 -21.89
CA TYR A 349 7.39 -6.06 -20.77
C TYR A 349 8.34 -4.88 -20.58
N PHE A 350 7.79 -3.66 -20.52
CA PHE A 350 8.38 -2.59 -19.73
C PHE A 350 8.20 -2.98 -18.25
N TRP A 351 9.30 -3.18 -17.53
CA TRP A 351 9.27 -3.54 -16.12
C TRP A 351 8.97 -2.30 -15.27
N GLU A 352 7.72 -1.83 -15.28
CA GLU A 352 7.26 -0.94 -14.22
C GLU A 352 7.43 -1.69 -12.89
N THR A 353 8.11 -1.07 -11.93
CA THR A 353 8.22 -1.61 -10.57
C THR A 353 6.82 -1.96 -10.08
N PRO A 354 6.58 -3.18 -9.58
CA PRO A 354 5.26 -3.56 -9.12
C PRO A 354 4.77 -2.51 -8.13
N PRO A 355 3.52 -2.03 -8.20
CA PRO A 355 3.00 -1.03 -7.27
C PRO A 355 3.22 -1.40 -5.79
N THR A 356 3.29 -2.71 -5.52
CA THR A 356 3.54 -3.27 -4.19
C THR A 356 4.94 -3.01 -3.65
N TYR A 357 5.94 -2.90 -4.52
CA TYR A 357 7.30 -2.51 -4.15
C TYR A 357 7.35 -1.02 -3.78
N GLN A 358 6.74 -0.15 -4.57
CA GLN A 358 6.66 1.28 -4.27
C GLN A 358 5.97 1.55 -2.92
N LEU A 359 4.93 0.80 -2.59
CA LEU A 359 4.26 0.96 -1.30
C LEU A 359 5.14 0.54 -0.13
N PHE A 360 5.95 -0.50 -0.31
CA PHE A 360 6.95 -0.87 0.69
C PHE A 360 8.02 0.22 0.83
N THR A 361 8.63 0.69 -0.26
CA THR A 361 9.70 1.69 -0.20
C THR A 361 9.21 3.00 0.41
N THR A 362 8.05 3.50 -0.01
CA THR A 362 7.47 4.74 0.51
C THR A 362 7.16 4.61 2.00
N GLY A 363 6.62 3.46 2.43
CA GLY A 363 6.37 3.20 3.85
C GLY A 363 7.63 3.10 4.69
N VAL A 364 8.72 2.54 4.14
CA VAL A 364 10.03 2.54 4.81
C VAL A 364 10.60 3.96 4.87
N GLU A 365 10.59 4.70 3.76
CA GLU A 365 11.06 6.09 3.72
C GLU A 365 10.31 6.96 4.74
N LEU A 366 9.00 6.79 4.87
CA LEU A 366 8.20 7.45 5.88
C LEU A 366 8.65 7.14 7.30
N LEU A 367 8.89 5.86 7.62
CA LEU A 367 9.34 5.45 8.96
C LEU A 367 10.78 5.88 9.26
N VAL A 368 11.65 5.90 8.25
CA VAL A 368 13.09 6.10 8.40
C VAL A 368 13.49 7.59 8.33
N ASN A 369 12.88 8.33 7.40
CA ASN A 369 13.31 9.70 7.08
C ASN A 369 12.53 10.76 7.86
N THR A 370 11.39 10.41 8.46
CA THR A 370 10.64 11.35 9.32
C THR A 370 10.99 11.17 10.79
N LYS A 371 10.61 12.16 11.61
CA LYS A 371 10.75 12.08 13.07
C LYS A 371 9.59 11.32 13.74
N LEU A 372 8.75 10.60 12.98
CA LEU A 372 7.62 9.81 13.51
C LEU A 372 8.03 8.88 14.65
N LEU A 373 9.20 8.25 14.52
CA LEU A 373 9.71 7.29 15.50
C LEU A 373 10.62 7.93 16.55
N LYS A 374 10.81 9.25 16.50
CA LYS A 374 11.68 9.97 17.43
C LYS A 374 11.06 9.91 18.83
N ASN A 375 11.88 9.59 19.83
CA ASN A 375 11.51 9.52 21.24
C ASN A 375 10.56 8.38 21.67
N ASN A 376 10.15 7.47 20.78
CA ASN A 376 9.33 6.31 21.15
C ASN A 376 10.04 4.99 20.84
N GLU A 377 10.63 4.36 21.86
CA GLU A 377 11.36 3.09 21.71
C GLU A 377 10.45 1.94 21.25
N ASN A 378 9.22 1.86 21.75
CA ASN A 378 8.28 0.80 21.39
C ASN A 378 7.91 0.87 19.90
N LEU A 379 7.64 2.07 19.37
CA LEU A 379 7.35 2.25 17.95
C LEU A 379 8.55 1.92 17.07
N ARG A 380 9.77 2.33 17.47
CA ARG A 380 11.01 1.94 16.78
C ARG A 380 11.18 0.42 16.75
N ARG A 381 10.97 -0.24 17.88
CA ARG A 381 11.05 -1.71 17.99
C ARG A 381 10.04 -2.39 17.06
N THR A 382 8.77 -1.95 17.09
CA THR A 382 7.71 -2.47 16.19
C THR A 382 8.08 -2.29 14.72
N ALA A 383 8.53 -1.09 14.32
CA ALA A 383 8.98 -0.81 12.96
C ALA A 383 10.15 -1.72 12.56
N CYS A 384 11.18 -1.85 13.40
CA CYS A 384 12.32 -2.73 13.14
C CYS A 384 11.89 -4.20 12.97
N ILE A 385 11.04 -4.74 13.85
CA ILE A 385 10.54 -6.11 13.76
C ILE A 385 9.79 -6.31 12.43
N VAL A 386 8.87 -5.40 12.10
CA VAL A 386 8.09 -5.49 10.87
C VAL A 386 8.97 -5.41 9.64
N LEU A 387 9.93 -4.48 9.58
CA LEU A 387 10.87 -4.37 8.46
C LEU A 387 11.69 -5.65 8.29
N VAL A 388 12.24 -6.18 9.39
CA VAL A 388 13.03 -7.42 9.37
C VAL A 388 12.18 -8.60 8.87
N LYS A 389 10.97 -8.80 9.42
CA LYS A 389 10.06 -9.87 8.98
C LYS A 389 9.64 -9.70 7.52
N THR A 390 9.39 -8.47 7.10
CA THR A 390 9.02 -8.15 5.72
C THR A 390 10.15 -8.45 4.74
N ILE A 391 11.40 -8.13 5.09
CA ILE A 391 12.58 -8.49 4.30
C ILE A 391 12.76 -10.00 4.30
N ALA A 392 12.71 -10.66 5.47
CA ALA A 392 12.91 -12.09 5.62
C ALA A 392 11.89 -12.94 4.84
N GLY A 393 10.61 -12.54 4.86
CA GLY A 393 9.55 -13.21 4.10
C GLY A 393 9.68 -13.03 2.58
N LYS A 394 10.43 -12.02 2.12
CA LYS A 394 10.71 -11.78 0.70
C LYS A 394 11.89 -12.63 0.23
N CYS A 395 11.63 -13.91 0.00
CA CYS A 395 12.62 -14.89 -0.47
C CYS A 395 13.21 -14.61 -1.89
N ARG A 396 12.96 -13.44 -2.49
CA ARG A 396 13.48 -13.04 -3.82
C ARG A 396 13.98 -11.58 -3.84
N SER A 397 15.22 -11.43 -3.38
CA SER A 397 16.28 -10.57 -3.96
C SER A 397 15.87 -9.18 -4.47
N ASP A 398 15.32 -8.33 -3.61
CA ASP A 398 15.32 -6.89 -3.92
C ASP A 398 16.38 -6.20 -3.06
N ASP A 399 17.60 -6.15 -3.60
CA ASP A 399 18.75 -5.51 -2.97
C ASP A 399 18.43 -4.08 -2.53
N LYS A 400 17.57 -3.37 -3.27
CA LYS A 400 17.17 -2.00 -2.91
C LYS A 400 16.37 -1.94 -1.61
N SER A 401 15.55 -2.95 -1.30
CA SER A 401 14.80 -3.00 -0.05
C SER A 401 15.73 -3.10 1.17
N ILE A 402 16.77 -3.96 1.07
CA ILE A 402 17.77 -4.08 2.12
C ILE A 402 18.55 -2.78 2.26
N LEU A 403 19.03 -2.22 1.16
CA LEU A 403 19.79 -0.97 1.18
C LEU A 403 18.99 0.17 1.81
N LEU A 404 17.69 0.26 1.52
CA LEU A 404 16.80 1.27 2.09
C LEU A 404 16.61 1.07 3.61
N CYS A 405 16.47 -0.17 4.08
CA CYS A 405 16.22 -0.45 5.50
C CYS A 405 17.49 -0.49 6.36
N SER A 406 18.64 -0.81 5.78
CA SER A 406 19.89 -1.11 6.50
C SER A 406 20.36 0.02 7.44
N PRO A 407 20.36 1.31 7.04
CA PRO A 407 20.77 2.39 7.94
C PRO A 407 19.92 2.44 9.21
N PHE A 408 18.59 2.33 9.04
CA PHE A 408 17.65 2.38 10.15
C PHE A 408 17.74 1.17 11.07
N LEU A 409 17.82 -0.03 10.49
CA LEU A 409 17.97 -1.26 11.27
C LEU A 409 19.28 -1.28 12.05
N LEU A 410 20.37 -0.79 11.44
CA LEU A 410 21.68 -0.70 12.09
C LEU A 410 21.68 0.31 13.24
N ALA A 411 21.07 1.48 13.04
CA ALA A 411 20.93 2.51 14.07
C ALA A 411 20.09 2.03 15.28
N ASN A 412 19.26 1.02 15.09
CA ASN A 412 18.36 0.46 16.11
C ASN A 412 18.67 -1.01 16.44
N LYS A 413 19.89 -1.48 16.17
CA LYS A 413 20.29 -2.89 16.35
C LYS A 413 20.07 -3.41 17.78
N GLU A 414 20.20 -2.54 18.78
CA GLU A 414 19.98 -2.88 20.20
C GLU A 414 18.52 -3.34 20.45
N LEU A 415 17.56 -2.76 19.72
CA LEU A 415 16.13 -3.12 19.83
C LEU A 415 15.81 -4.47 19.19
N LEU A 416 16.74 -5.03 18.42
CA LEU A 416 16.61 -6.28 17.70
C LEU A 416 17.31 -7.46 18.39
N GLN A 417 18.01 -7.22 19.50
CA GLN A 417 18.83 -8.24 20.18
C GLN A 417 18.02 -9.33 20.89
N SER A 418 16.71 -9.13 21.09
CA SER A 418 15.83 -10.16 21.66
C SER A 418 15.61 -11.31 20.65
N PRO A 419 16.17 -12.52 20.88
CA PRO A 419 16.05 -13.64 19.95
C PRO A 419 14.61 -14.14 19.78
N GLU A 420 13.71 -13.84 20.72
CA GLU A 420 12.29 -14.20 20.65
C GLU A 420 11.50 -13.50 19.53
N ASN A 421 12.04 -12.43 18.95
CA ASN A 421 11.35 -11.66 17.92
C ASN A 421 11.41 -12.31 16.53
N PHE A 422 12.37 -13.22 16.31
CA PHE A 422 12.69 -13.78 15.00
C PHE A 422 12.83 -15.30 15.06
N THR A 423 12.26 -15.97 14.07
CA THR A 423 12.47 -17.41 13.84
C THR A 423 13.83 -17.66 13.19
N SER A 424 14.41 -18.84 13.41
CA SER A 424 15.66 -19.24 12.73
C SER A 424 15.52 -19.22 11.20
N GLU A 425 14.32 -19.48 10.68
CA GLU A 425 14.03 -19.36 9.24
C GLU A 425 14.11 -17.91 8.76
N GLU A 426 13.52 -16.96 9.49
CA GLU A 426 13.61 -15.53 9.16
C GLU A 426 15.06 -15.04 9.17
N ILE A 427 15.84 -15.43 10.18
CA ILE A 427 17.26 -15.08 10.27
C ILE A 427 18.05 -15.72 9.12
N GLY A 428 17.78 -16.98 8.80
CA GLY A 428 18.37 -17.66 7.64
C GLY A 428 18.06 -16.95 6.31
N ASN A 429 16.80 -16.54 6.11
CA ASN A 429 16.39 -15.80 4.92
C ASN A 429 17.07 -14.43 4.83
N LEU A 430 17.19 -13.70 5.95
CA LEU A 430 17.93 -12.44 5.99
C LEU A 430 19.39 -12.64 5.58
N LYS A 431 20.07 -13.65 6.13
CA LYS A 431 21.45 -14.00 5.76
C LYS A 431 21.57 -14.24 4.23
N ILE A 432 20.60 -14.92 3.62
CA ILE A 432 20.55 -15.16 2.15
C ILE A 432 20.38 -13.86 1.37
N ILE A 433 19.39 -13.05 1.70
CA ILE A 433 19.11 -11.82 0.95
C ILE A 433 20.28 -10.86 1.11
N PHE A 434 20.85 -10.81 2.32
CA PHE A 434 22.03 -9.99 2.60
C PHE A 434 23.24 -10.39 1.76
N TYR A 435 23.48 -11.69 1.60
CA TYR A 435 24.50 -12.20 0.69
C TYR A 435 24.30 -11.70 -0.75
N HIS A 436 23.08 -11.73 -1.26
CA HIS A 436 22.78 -11.19 -2.59
C HIS A 436 23.04 -9.69 -2.69
N THR A 437 22.69 -8.94 -1.65
CA THR A 437 22.92 -7.49 -1.59
C THR A 437 24.41 -7.15 -1.52
N ILE A 438 25.19 -7.85 -0.68
CA ILE A 438 26.65 -7.75 -0.62
C ILE A 438 27.25 -7.96 -2.01
N LYS A 439 26.83 -9.01 -2.71
CA LYS A 439 27.39 -9.35 -4.03
C LYS A 439 27.28 -8.20 -5.05
N ASN A 440 26.27 -7.35 -4.92
CA ASN A 440 25.96 -6.27 -5.86
C ASN A 440 26.20 -4.87 -5.29
N ALA A 441 26.73 -4.75 -4.06
CA ALA A 441 26.86 -3.48 -3.38
C ALA A 441 28.00 -2.61 -3.97
N GLN A 442 27.77 -1.30 -3.99
CA GLN A 442 28.82 -0.31 -4.27
C GLN A 442 29.76 -0.16 -3.07
N ALA A 443 31.00 0.25 -3.33
CA ALA A 443 32.06 0.32 -2.31
C ALA A 443 31.70 1.19 -1.09
N ASN A 444 30.95 2.27 -1.29
CA ASN A 444 30.50 3.17 -0.22
C ASN A 444 29.45 2.54 0.72
N MET A 445 28.79 1.45 0.31
CA MET A 445 27.79 0.75 1.15
C MET A 445 28.39 -0.37 1.99
N ILE A 446 29.63 -0.79 1.69
CA ILE A 446 30.34 -1.90 2.35
C ILE A 446 30.33 -1.78 3.89
N PRO A 447 30.78 -0.67 4.52
CA PRO A 447 30.86 -0.61 5.99
C PRO A 447 29.50 -0.78 6.69
N MET A 448 28.45 -0.15 6.16
CA MET A 448 27.09 -0.33 6.67
C MET A 448 26.67 -1.79 6.55
N LEU A 449 26.95 -2.40 5.40
CA LEU A 449 26.56 -3.78 5.16
C LEU A 449 27.32 -4.76 6.08
N LEU A 450 28.63 -4.58 6.24
CA LEU A 450 29.44 -5.40 7.15
C LEU A 450 28.94 -5.30 8.59
N SER A 451 28.62 -4.08 9.04
CA SER A 451 28.07 -3.85 10.39
C SER A 451 26.77 -4.60 10.60
N PHE A 452 25.88 -4.59 9.60
CA PHE A 452 24.61 -5.30 9.68
C PHE A 452 24.80 -6.82 9.59
N LEU A 453 25.73 -7.31 8.78
CA LEU A 453 26.08 -8.73 8.73
C LEU A 453 26.66 -9.21 10.06
N THR A 454 27.58 -8.47 10.69
CA THR A 454 28.10 -8.77 12.02
C THR A 454 26.95 -8.95 13.00
N PHE A 455 25.98 -8.03 12.97
CA PHE A 455 24.77 -8.11 13.78
C PHE A 455 23.95 -9.38 13.47
N LEU A 456 23.62 -9.66 12.21
CA LEU A 456 22.85 -10.86 11.83
C LEU A 456 23.56 -12.15 12.22
N LEU A 457 24.89 -12.19 12.11
CA LEU A 457 25.67 -13.33 12.56
C LEU A 457 25.56 -13.46 14.08
N SER A 458 25.65 -12.37 14.83
CA SER A 458 25.55 -12.43 16.31
C SER A 458 24.21 -12.95 16.82
N LEU A 459 23.11 -12.77 16.08
CA LEU A 459 21.77 -13.26 16.48
C LEU A 459 21.64 -14.78 16.43
N ASP A 460 22.38 -15.44 15.55
CA ASP A 460 22.18 -16.87 15.27
C ASP A 460 23.49 -17.51 14.82
N SER A 461 24.00 -18.41 15.67
CA SER A 461 25.23 -19.17 15.44
C SER A 461 25.05 -20.35 14.50
N THR A 462 23.84 -20.66 14.02
CA THR A 462 23.64 -21.80 13.13
C THR A 462 24.38 -21.58 11.80
N PRO A 463 25.18 -22.58 11.34
CA PRO A 463 25.87 -22.52 10.07
C PRO A 463 24.88 -22.43 8.90
N PHE A 464 25.29 -21.74 7.85
CA PHE A 464 24.42 -21.42 6.73
C PHE A 464 25.15 -21.63 5.39
N CYS A 465 24.45 -22.16 4.38
CA CYS A 465 25.07 -22.68 3.16
C CYS A 465 25.82 -21.64 2.30
N TYR A 466 25.58 -20.34 2.49
CA TYR A 466 26.30 -19.28 1.77
C TYR A 466 27.34 -18.53 2.63
N GLU A 467 27.61 -18.93 3.88
CA GLU A 467 28.67 -18.30 4.71
C GLU A 467 30.02 -18.26 3.99
N PHE A 468 30.31 -19.34 3.27
CA PHE A 468 31.46 -19.49 2.39
C PHE A 468 31.58 -18.36 1.35
N VAL A 469 30.50 -18.09 0.63
CA VAL A 469 30.53 -17.14 -0.49
C VAL A 469 30.56 -15.71 0.04
N ILE A 470 29.88 -15.45 1.17
CA ILE A 470 29.99 -14.19 1.90
C ILE A 470 31.44 -13.95 2.30
N LEU A 471 32.11 -14.95 2.88
CA LEU A 471 33.50 -14.81 3.32
C LEU A 471 34.44 -14.50 2.15
N ILE A 472 34.27 -15.16 0.99
CA ILE A 472 35.04 -14.81 -0.21
C ILE A 472 34.82 -13.34 -0.60
N LYS A 473 33.59 -12.84 -0.57
CA LYS A 473 33.32 -11.42 -0.86
C LYS A 473 33.89 -10.45 0.17
N VAL A 474 33.85 -10.80 1.45
CA VAL A 474 34.47 -10.01 2.53
C VAL A 474 35.99 -9.96 2.33
N ILE A 475 36.59 -11.08 1.93
CA ILE A 475 38.00 -11.20 1.54
C ILE A 475 38.26 -10.29 0.33
N GLU A 476 37.52 -10.42 -0.78
CA GLU A 476 37.65 -9.53 -1.95
C GLU A 476 37.60 -8.03 -1.58
N TRP A 477 36.71 -7.63 -0.67
CA TRP A 477 36.59 -6.24 -0.21
C TRP A 477 37.76 -5.77 0.65
N LEU A 478 38.38 -6.63 1.45
CA LEU A 478 39.63 -6.29 2.13
C LEU A 478 40.71 -5.84 1.13
N TYR A 479 40.65 -6.35 -0.11
CA TYR A 479 41.65 -6.10 -1.15
C TYR A 479 41.35 -4.98 -2.11
N LEU A 480 40.15 -4.39 -2.09
CA LEU A 480 39.88 -3.24 -2.92
C LEU A 480 40.78 -2.07 -2.44
N PRO A 481 41.63 -1.48 -3.31
CA PRO A 481 42.50 -0.36 -2.92
C PRO A 481 41.74 0.85 -2.39
N THR A 482 40.43 0.91 -2.66
CA THR A 482 39.52 1.98 -2.27
C THR A 482 38.76 1.69 -0.97
N THR A 483 39.04 0.58 -0.28
CA THR A 483 38.35 0.23 0.98
C THR A 483 38.81 1.14 2.12
N PRO A 484 37.90 1.90 2.77
CA PRO A 484 38.25 2.75 3.90
C PRO A 484 38.77 1.92 5.09
N GLU A 485 39.74 2.46 5.85
CA GLU A 485 40.36 1.77 6.99
C GLU A 485 39.34 1.23 8.02
N HIS A 486 38.30 2.00 8.34
CA HIS A 486 37.24 1.55 9.26
C HIS A 486 36.46 0.33 8.72
N SER A 487 36.35 0.18 7.41
CA SER A 487 35.72 -0.98 6.77
C SER A 487 36.61 -2.22 6.88
N ILE A 488 37.93 -2.05 6.92
CA ILE A 488 38.88 -3.16 7.08
C ILE A 488 38.67 -3.83 8.44
N ASN A 489 38.62 -3.06 9.53
CA ASN A 489 38.34 -3.59 10.88
C ASN A 489 37.01 -4.38 10.95
N GLN A 490 35.98 -3.88 10.24
CA GLN A 490 34.68 -4.57 10.16
C GLN A 490 34.77 -5.85 9.32
N CYS A 491 35.51 -5.84 8.21
CA CYS A 491 35.81 -7.03 7.44
C CYS A 491 36.54 -8.08 8.29
N HIS A 492 37.53 -7.69 9.10
CA HIS A 492 38.21 -8.61 10.02
C HIS A 492 37.24 -9.22 11.05
N THR A 493 36.32 -8.39 11.58
CA THR A 493 35.30 -8.85 12.53
C THR A 493 34.36 -9.88 11.89
N VAL A 494 33.81 -9.55 10.71
CA VAL A 494 32.93 -10.44 9.94
C VAL A 494 33.67 -11.72 9.53
N LYS A 495 34.93 -11.59 9.06
CA LYS A 495 35.82 -12.71 8.73
C LYS A 495 35.90 -13.67 9.89
N ASN A 496 36.28 -13.19 11.07
CA ASN A 496 36.47 -14.03 12.26
C ASN A 496 35.17 -14.74 12.67
N LEU A 497 34.03 -14.04 12.62
CA LEU A 497 32.71 -14.62 12.92
C LEU A 497 32.30 -15.71 11.92
N LEU A 498 32.44 -15.46 10.62
CA LEU A 498 32.10 -16.43 9.57
C LEU A 498 33.05 -17.63 9.63
N TYR A 499 34.35 -17.39 9.74
CA TYR A 499 35.36 -18.42 9.72
C TYR A 499 35.25 -19.37 10.93
N GLY A 500 34.91 -18.83 12.10
CA GLY A 500 34.66 -19.60 13.33
C GLY A 500 33.50 -20.60 13.21
N ARG A 501 32.54 -20.37 12.30
CA ARG A 501 31.36 -21.22 12.09
C ARG A 501 31.56 -22.33 11.05
N MET A 502 32.58 -22.19 10.20
CA MET A 502 32.80 -23.11 9.09
C MET A 502 33.38 -24.44 9.56
N ASN A 503 32.90 -25.54 8.97
CA ASN A 503 33.57 -26.83 9.12
C ASN A 503 34.84 -26.92 8.25
N HIS A 504 35.68 -27.92 8.51
CA HIS A 504 36.92 -28.15 7.77
C HIS A 504 36.72 -28.23 6.25
N GLN A 505 35.65 -28.89 5.79
CA GLN A 505 35.37 -29.04 4.36
C GLN A 505 35.05 -27.70 3.68
N MET A 506 34.25 -26.85 4.32
CA MET A 506 33.95 -25.50 3.82
C MET A 506 35.20 -24.64 3.75
N ARG A 507 36.08 -24.70 4.76
CA ARG A 507 37.35 -23.96 4.79
C ARG A 507 38.31 -24.41 3.67
N VAL A 508 38.43 -25.72 3.45
CA VAL A 508 39.23 -26.28 2.34
C VAL A 508 38.69 -25.80 0.99
N GLU A 509 37.37 -25.73 0.84
CA GLU A 509 36.76 -25.25 -0.39
C GLU A 509 37.07 -23.77 -0.67
N ILE A 510 37.42 -22.96 0.36
CA ILE A 510 37.68 -21.51 0.20
C ILE A 510 39.00 -21.36 -0.51
N LEU A 511 40.00 -22.06 -0.01
CA LEU A 511 41.32 -22.15 -0.62
C LEU A 511 41.22 -22.60 -2.07
N ARG A 512 40.34 -23.57 -2.36
CA ARG A 512 40.11 -24.07 -3.73
C ARG A 512 39.37 -23.07 -4.62
N SER A 513 38.29 -22.46 -4.15
CA SER A 513 37.49 -21.52 -4.95
C SER A 513 38.21 -20.21 -5.19
N ALA A 514 39.08 -19.83 -4.25
CA ALA A 514 40.00 -18.74 -4.46
C ALA A 514 40.97 -19.01 -5.64
N ASN A 515 41.09 -20.22 -6.23
CA ASN A 515 42.03 -20.50 -7.36
C ASN A 515 41.79 -19.64 -8.60
N TYR A 516 40.60 -19.08 -8.74
CA TYR A 516 40.33 -18.10 -9.80
C TYR A 516 40.91 -16.70 -9.47
N GLU A 517 40.93 -16.32 -8.19
CA GLU A 517 41.48 -15.04 -7.69
C GLU A 517 42.95 -15.12 -7.27
N TRP A 518 43.51 -16.32 -6.99
CA TRP A 518 44.94 -16.55 -6.78
C TRP A 518 45.78 -16.11 -7.99
N LYS A 519 45.18 -16.06 -9.19
CA LYS A 519 45.79 -15.47 -10.41
C LYS A 519 45.81 -13.93 -10.44
N GLN A 520 44.92 -13.28 -9.70
CA GLN A 520 44.96 -11.83 -9.46
C GLN A 520 45.90 -11.52 -8.30
N ILE A 521 45.88 -12.35 -7.24
CA ILE A 521 46.75 -12.27 -6.06
C ILE A 521 48.22 -12.49 -6.42
N SER A 522 48.55 -13.48 -7.26
CA SER A 522 49.92 -13.67 -7.78
C SER A 522 50.36 -12.55 -8.73
N LYS A 523 49.44 -11.67 -9.16
CA LYS A 523 49.73 -10.44 -9.91
C LYS A 523 49.64 -9.17 -9.05
N MET A 524 49.24 -9.27 -7.78
CA MET A 524 49.23 -8.13 -6.87
C MET A 524 50.69 -7.75 -6.61
N ARG A 525 51.17 -6.75 -7.36
CA ARG A 525 52.21 -5.86 -6.83
C ARG A 525 51.72 -5.38 -5.47
N PRO A 526 52.60 -5.24 -4.46
CA PRO A 526 52.23 -4.78 -3.14
C PRO A 526 51.31 -3.57 -3.31
N ALA A 527 50.07 -3.70 -2.82
CA ALA A 527 49.23 -2.53 -2.68
C ALA A 527 50.06 -1.55 -1.83
N PRO A 528 50.16 -0.27 -2.20
CA PRO A 528 51.01 0.68 -1.49
C PRO A 528 50.62 0.91 -0.01
N ASN A 529 49.62 0.18 0.49
CA ASN A 529 49.18 0.16 1.88
C ASN A 529 49.51 -1.20 2.52
N SER A 530 50.52 -1.24 3.39
CA SER A 530 51.02 -2.45 4.09
C SER A 530 49.92 -3.20 4.87
N TYR A 531 48.90 -2.47 5.33
CA TYR A 531 47.86 -3.03 6.18
C TYR A 531 46.99 -4.09 5.48
N THR A 532 46.67 -3.90 4.19
CA THR A 532 45.87 -4.87 3.41
C THR A 532 46.65 -6.17 3.14
N GLN A 533 47.96 -6.05 2.91
CA GLN A 533 48.84 -7.20 2.71
C GLN A 533 48.99 -8.00 4.01
N GLN A 534 49.23 -7.32 5.13
CA GLN A 534 49.31 -7.93 6.46
C GLN A 534 48.02 -8.67 6.82
N ALA A 535 46.86 -8.04 6.60
CA ALA A 535 45.54 -8.64 6.82
C ALA A 535 45.33 -9.95 6.04
N PHE A 536 45.83 -10.04 4.80
CA PHE A 536 45.74 -11.25 3.98
C PHE A 536 46.63 -12.38 4.48
N LEU A 537 47.90 -12.06 4.74
CA LEU A 537 48.86 -13.01 5.25
C LEU A 537 48.37 -13.57 6.59
N GLU A 538 47.79 -12.72 7.43
CA GLU A 538 47.09 -13.14 8.64
C GLU A 538 45.98 -14.17 8.35
N VAL A 539 45.11 -13.91 7.37
CA VAL A 539 44.05 -14.86 6.97
C VAL A 539 44.66 -16.20 6.54
N LEU A 540 45.65 -16.18 5.67
CA LEU A 540 46.25 -17.40 5.12
C LEU A 540 46.98 -18.21 6.17
N LEU A 541 47.71 -17.56 7.07
CA LEU A 541 48.40 -18.20 8.19
C LEU A 541 47.41 -18.83 9.17
N GLN A 542 46.32 -18.13 9.49
CA GLN A 542 45.26 -18.69 10.34
C GLN A 542 44.57 -19.89 9.68
N ILE A 543 44.29 -19.83 8.37
CA ILE A 543 43.74 -20.98 7.63
C ILE A 543 44.68 -22.19 7.73
N TYR A 544 45.97 -21.94 7.57
CA TYR A 544 47.00 -22.97 7.55
C TYR A 544 47.22 -23.64 8.92
N LYS A 545 47.29 -22.88 10.02
CA LYS A 545 47.39 -23.43 11.39
C LYS A 545 46.31 -24.49 11.63
N MET A 546 45.09 -24.14 11.26
CA MET A 546 43.91 -24.95 11.48
C MET A 546 43.85 -26.21 10.62
N GLN A 547 44.62 -26.28 9.54
CA GLN A 547 44.68 -27.46 8.68
C GLN A 547 45.74 -28.47 9.12
N ILE A 548 46.82 -27.99 9.75
CA ILE A 548 47.92 -28.84 10.21
C ILE A 548 47.60 -29.44 11.56
N ASP A 549 46.97 -28.68 12.47
CA ASP A 549 46.84 -29.11 13.85
C ASP A 549 45.84 -30.27 14.01
N GLY A 550 44.87 -30.47 13.11
CA GLY A 550 43.94 -31.61 13.16
C GLY A 550 43.08 -31.73 14.44
N GLU A 551 43.28 -30.84 15.41
CA GLU A 551 42.70 -30.85 16.75
C GLU A 551 41.27 -30.28 16.75
N PRO A 552 40.35 -30.86 17.54
CA PRO A 552 38.96 -30.42 17.65
C PRO A 552 38.77 -29.11 18.45
N ILE A 553 39.80 -28.64 19.17
CA ILE A 553 39.72 -27.45 20.02
C ILE A 553 40.74 -26.41 19.53
N PHE A 554 40.22 -25.32 18.95
CA PHE A 554 41.02 -24.31 18.26
C PHE A 554 41.73 -23.33 19.21
N LYS A 555 43.01 -23.09 18.96
CA LYS A 555 43.75 -21.91 19.45
C LYS A 555 44.37 -21.17 18.25
N PRO A 556 43.88 -19.97 17.87
CA PRO A 556 44.46 -19.19 16.76
C PRO A 556 45.95 -18.92 17.01
N TYR A 557 46.70 -18.56 15.95
CA TYR A 557 47.95 -17.83 16.21
C TYR A 557 47.59 -16.57 17.00
N SER A 558 48.32 -16.35 18.09
CA SER A 558 48.31 -15.08 18.79
C SER A 558 48.75 -13.96 17.84
N HIS A 559 48.38 -12.73 18.17
CA HIS A 559 48.78 -11.57 17.38
C HIS A 559 50.30 -11.49 17.19
N TRP A 560 51.08 -11.81 18.24
CA TRP A 560 52.53 -11.84 18.20
C TRP A 560 53.09 -12.90 17.23
N GLU A 561 52.59 -14.14 17.28
CA GLU A 561 52.99 -15.19 16.34
C GLU A 561 52.71 -14.77 14.88
N LEU A 562 51.54 -14.15 14.63
CA LEU A 562 51.21 -13.65 13.30
C LEU A 562 52.15 -12.54 12.86
N GLU A 563 52.45 -11.59 13.73
CA GLU A 563 53.33 -10.45 13.41
C GLU A 563 54.74 -10.92 13.02
N GLU A 564 55.28 -11.92 13.73
CA GLU A 564 56.57 -12.54 13.44
C GLU A 564 56.58 -13.21 12.05
N PHE A 565 55.59 -14.08 11.79
CA PHE A 565 55.47 -14.77 10.50
C PHE A 565 55.24 -13.79 9.34
N ILE A 566 54.37 -12.80 9.52
CA ILE A 566 54.06 -11.82 8.48
C ILE A 566 55.30 -10.98 8.16
N THR A 567 56.03 -10.52 9.18
CA THR A 567 57.26 -9.75 8.99
C THR A 567 58.27 -10.51 8.15
N GLU A 568 58.49 -11.80 8.43
CA GLU A 568 59.39 -12.63 7.64
C GLU A 568 58.90 -12.80 6.19
N ILE A 569 57.60 -13.05 5.99
CA ILE A 569 57.01 -13.17 4.66
C ILE A 569 57.18 -11.87 3.86
N GLU A 570 56.94 -10.72 4.47
CA GLU A 570 57.08 -9.41 3.82
C GLU A 570 58.53 -9.14 3.41
N ILE A 571 59.51 -9.46 4.26
CA ILE A 571 60.94 -9.37 3.93
C ILE A 571 61.27 -10.26 2.73
N LEU A 572 60.76 -11.50 2.70
CA LEU A 572 61.01 -12.44 1.61
C LEU A 572 60.33 -12.01 0.30
N ILE A 573 59.15 -11.41 0.36
CA ILE A 573 58.48 -10.80 -0.80
C ILE A 573 59.32 -9.65 -1.36
N GLY A 574 59.82 -8.76 -0.50
CA GLY A 574 60.70 -7.66 -0.94
C GLY A 574 61.96 -8.16 -1.65
N ARG A 575 62.63 -9.17 -1.07
CA ARG A 575 63.81 -9.81 -1.68
C ARG A 575 63.49 -10.49 -3.02
N TYR A 576 62.33 -11.14 -3.12
CA TYR A 576 61.86 -11.78 -4.36
C TYR A 576 61.72 -10.77 -5.50
N GLU A 577 61.14 -9.60 -5.22
CA GLU A 577 60.94 -8.54 -6.21
C GLU A 577 62.26 -7.97 -6.74
N GLU A 578 63.22 -7.73 -5.83
CA GLU A 578 64.57 -7.25 -6.17
C GLU A 578 65.37 -8.26 -7.00
N ALA A 579 65.22 -9.56 -6.71
CA ALA A 579 65.98 -10.62 -7.35
C ALA A 579 65.45 -11.03 -8.75
N HIS A 580 64.31 -10.47 -9.19
CA HIS A 580 63.67 -10.77 -10.49
C HIS A 580 63.55 -12.28 -10.79
N VAL A 581 63.27 -13.08 -9.75
CA VAL A 581 63.25 -14.55 -9.84
C VAL A 581 62.05 -15.00 -10.68
N ARG A 582 62.26 -15.99 -11.56
CA ARG A 582 61.20 -16.52 -12.43
C ARG A 582 60.24 -17.51 -11.76
N ASN A 583 60.61 -18.01 -10.59
CA ASN A 583 59.79 -18.94 -9.80
C ASN A 583 58.63 -18.20 -9.13
N GLY A 584 57.62 -18.92 -8.64
CA GLY A 584 56.50 -18.30 -7.92
C GLY A 584 56.94 -17.70 -6.58
N VAL A 585 56.30 -16.61 -6.13
CA VAL A 585 56.61 -15.95 -4.84
C VAL A 585 56.55 -16.92 -3.64
N PHE A 586 55.58 -17.85 -3.63
CA PHE A 586 55.45 -18.83 -2.56
C PHE A 586 56.50 -19.94 -2.61
N GLU A 587 56.93 -20.35 -3.80
CA GLU A 587 58.09 -21.25 -3.95
C GLU A 587 59.36 -20.61 -3.43
N TYR A 588 59.56 -19.31 -3.73
CA TYR A 588 60.68 -18.55 -3.19
C TYR A 588 60.64 -18.45 -1.66
N ILE A 589 59.48 -18.13 -1.07
CA ILE A 589 59.32 -18.09 0.39
C ILE A 589 59.57 -19.48 0.99
N HIS A 590 59.07 -20.56 0.37
CA HIS A 590 59.29 -21.93 0.83
C HIS A 590 60.78 -22.30 0.85
N GLU A 591 61.55 -21.90 -0.15
CA GLU A 591 62.99 -22.21 -0.21
C GLU A 591 63.81 -21.40 0.80
N ASN A 592 63.40 -20.16 1.07
CA ASN A 592 64.24 -19.15 1.73
C ASN A 592 63.77 -18.73 3.14
N ALA A 593 62.58 -19.14 3.59
CA ALA A 593 62.14 -18.89 4.97
C ALA A 593 62.98 -19.66 5.99
N GLU A 594 63.35 -18.98 7.06
CA GLU A 594 64.05 -19.50 8.24
C GLU A 594 63.05 -20.16 9.19
N ASP A 595 61.87 -19.56 9.39
CA ASP A 595 60.83 -20.17 10.23
C ASP A 595 60.17 -21.36 9.52
N HIS A 596 60.12 -22.49 10.24
CA HIS A 596 59.58 -23.74 9.72
C HIS A 596 58.07 -23.69 9.41
N ILE A 597 57.30 -22.88 10.12
CA ILE A 597 55.86 -22.66 9.92
C ILE A 597 55.67 -21.84 8.65
N VAL A 598 56.40 -20.73 8.49
CA VAL A 598 56.39 -19.90 7.27
C VAL A 598 56.80 -20.72 6.05
N LYS A 599 57.87 -21.51 6.19
CA LYS A 599 58.36 -22.43 5.16
C LYS A 599 57.31 -23.45 4.75
N HIS A 600 56.73 -24.17 5.70
CA HIS A 600 55.74 -25.21 5.40
C HIS A 600 54.41 -24.60 4.93
N TRP A 601 54.05 -23.39 5.39
CA TRP A 601 52.93 -22.60 4.89
C TRP A 601 53.11 -22.25 3.42
N ALA A 602 54.24 -21.65 3.07
CA ALA A 602 54.51 -21.26 1.70
C ALA A 602 54.53 -22.48 0.76
N GLY A 603 55.10 -23.61 1.22
CA GLY A 603 55.07 -24.86 0.47
C GLY A 603 53.66 -25.45 0.30
N TYR A 604 52.82 -25.36 1.34
CA TYR A 604 51.40 -25.76 1.28
C TYR A 604 50.64 -24.94 0.24
N ILE A 605 50.82 -23.62 0.26
CA ILE A 605 50.15 -22.69 -0.66
C ILE A 605 50.66 -22.88 -2.10
N ASP A 606 51.97 -23.00 -2.29
CA ASP A 606 52.58 -23.26 -3.59
C ASP A 606 52.08 -24.58 -4.21
N ALA A 607 52.01 -25.64 -3.41
CA ALA A 607 51.44 -26.91 -3.84
C ALA A 607 49.96 -26.77 -4.23
N ALA A 608 49.15 -26.06 -3.43
CA ALA A 608 47.74 -25.83 -3.73
C ALA A 608 47.51 -25.03 -5.03
N ILE A 609 48.42 -24.10 -5.36
CA ILE A 609 48.39 -23.31 -6.60
C ILE A 609 48.84 -24.15 -7.81
N LYS A 610 49.89 -24.96 -7.65
CA LYS A 610 50.49 -25.78 -8.73
C LYS A 610 49.65 -26.99 -9.11
N ASP A 611 48.86 -27.54 -8.18
CA ASP A 611 48.04 -28.73 -8.40
C ASP A 611 46.82 -28.44 -9.30
N LYS A 612 47.02 -28.46 -10.63
CA LYS A 612 46.00 -28.28 -11.68
C LYS A 612 45.05 -29.48 -11.87
N THR A 613 44.79 -30.29 -10.85
CA THR A 613 44.05 -31.54 -11.04
C THR A 613 42.55 -31.39 -10.70
N PRO A 614 41.60 -31.52 -11.66
CA PRO A 614 40.19 -31.70 -11.33
C PRO A 614 40.01 -33.13 -10.81
N VAL A 615 39.91 -33.31 -9.49
CA VAL A 615 39.83 -34.66 -8.92
C VAL A 615 38.40 -35.18 -8.97
N VAL A 616 38.15 -35.95 -10.04
CA VAL A 616 37.30 -37.14 -10.00
C VAL A 616 37.72 -38.02 -8.81
N ASN A 617 36.75 -38.35 -7.96
CA ASN A 617 36.74 -39.43 -6.95
C ASN A 617 37.63 -39.30 -5.71
N GLN A 618 37.01 -38.82 -4.63
CA GLN A 618 37.42 -38.97 -3.21
C GLN A 618 37.53 -40.43 -2.73
N THR A 619 37.24 -41.44 -3.56
CA THR A 619 37.23 -42.85 -3.18
C THR A 619 38.63 -43.45 -2.94
N ASN A 620 39.71 -42.85 -3.47
CA ASN A 620 41.06 -43.42 -3.37
C ASN A 620 41.82 -43.06 -2.08
N ARG A 621 41.45 -42.01 -1.33
CA ARG A 621 42.13 -41.70 -0.05
C ARG A 621 41.76 -42.68 1.07
N ARG A 622 40.56 -43.28 1.04
CA ARG A 622 40.21 -44.39 1.97
C ARG A 622 41.04 -45.66 1.72
N ARG A 623 41.50 -45.93 0.49
CA ARG A 623 42.33 -47.12 0.19
C ARG A 623 43.80 -46.97 0.57
N VAL A 624 44.33 -45.74 0.58
CA VAL A 624 45.72 -45.48 1.01
C VAL A 624 45.81 -45.44 2.54
N PHE A 625 44.80 -44.89 3.23
CA PHE A 625 44.75 -44.89 4.70
C PHE A 625 44.51 -46.31 5.29
N CYS A 626 43.68 -47.14 4.66
CA CYS A 626 43.48 -48.53 5.11
C CYS A 626 44.65 -49.48 4.80
N ARG A 627 45.58 -49.13 3.90
CA ARG A 627 46.80 -49.93 3.65
C ARG A 627 47.96 -49.58 4.58
N PHE A 628 47.92 -48.40 5.22
CA PHE A 628 48.93 -48.00 6.20
C PHE A 628 48.65 -48.57 7.60
N LEU A 629 47.41 -49.05 7.86
CA LEU A 629 47.01 -49.70 9.12
C LEU A 629 47.01 -51.25 9.06
N TRP A 630 47.43 -51.86 7.94
CA TRP A 630 47.58 -53.33 7.80
C TRP A 630 49.07 -53.77 7.68
N LYS A 631 50.03 -52.85 7.80
CA LYS A 631 51.44 -53.18 8.08
C LYS A 631 51.79 -52.63 9.44
#